data_AF-A0A9C8ZLQ4-F1
#
_entry.id   AF-A0A9C8ZLQ4-F1
#
_cell.length_a   1.000
_cell.length_b   1.000
_cell.length_c   1.000
_cell.angle_alpha   90.00
_cell.angle_beta   90.00
_cell.angle_gamma   90.00
#
_symmetry.space_group_name_H-M   'P 1'
#
loop_
_entity.id
_entity.type
_entity.pdbx_description
1 polymer ?
#
loop_
_entity_poly.entity_id
_entity_poly.type
_entity_poly.pdbx_seq_one_letter_code
_entity_poly.pdbx_strand_id
1 'polypeptide(L)'
;FAGYERFRAARLADRFNRLPDAAHVAVRGVLSRFPESTTYRGFVRRANRFVNAASLPLAERYLSWVRYVPAPWLVDLLGEEQERSVQEHYGAYFTAGPDGNGSSDPLPRLLDVNLRTYLPDDLLVKADRCTMAASLEARSPFLDHLLVDFAAAIPPDLKLRGRVSKYILKRAVRRLLPRSIIERKKHGFGVPVGAWFRADLASYARDVLLGERASQRGIFHMEAVRAMLEAHVSGRADLGHALWTLLTFELWMRRYFD
;
A
#
# COMPACT_ATOMS: atom_id res chain seq x y z
N PHE A 1 -5.21 11.22 -12.50
CA PHE A 1 -5.02 11.66 -11.09
C PHE A 1 -6.01 10.99 -10.14
N ALA A 2 -5.62 10.70 -8.90
CA ALA A 2 -6.48 10.13 -7.83
C ALA A 2 -7.17 8.78 -8.15
N GLY A 3 -6.45 7.82 -8.75
CA GLY A 3 -7.04 6.56 -9.21
C GLY A 3 -7.25 5.46 -8.16
N TYR A 4 -6.55 5.51 -7.03
CA TYR A 4 -6.54 4.45 -6.01
C TYR A 4 -7.68 4.58 -5.00
N GLU A 5 -8.12 3.46 -4.43
CA GLU A 5 -9.21 3.44 -3.44
C GLU A 5 -8.87 4.20 -2.15
N ARG A 6 -7.59 4.17 -1.74
CA ARG A 6 -7.08 4.88 -0.55
C ARG A 6 -7.39 6.37 -0.52
N PHE A 7 -7.43 7.03 -1.68
CA PHE A 7 -7.79 8.45 -1.78
C PHE A 7 -9.25 8.71 -1.41
N ARG A 8 -10.16 7.81 -1.84
CA ARG A 8 -11.57 7.85 -1.44
C ARG A 8 -11.72 7.50 0.03
N ALA A 9 -10.97 6.51 0.50
CA ALA A 9 -10.96 6.13 1.91
C ALA A 9 -10.53 7.31 2.79
N ALA A 10 -9.47 8.04 2.44
CA ALA A 10 -9.03 9.21 3.21
C ALA A 10 -10.14 10.26 3.40
N ARG A 11 -10.78 10.69 2.31
CA ARG A 11 -11.91 11.64 2.38
C ARG A 11 -13.13 11.08 3.13
N LEU A 12 -13.34 9.76 3.08
CA LEU A 12 -14.42 9.12 3.83
C LEU A 12 -14.10 9.06 5.33
N ALA A 13 -12.84 8.82 5.70
CA ALA A 13 -12.41 8.77 7.09
C ALA A 13 -12.63 10.10 7.79
N ASP A 14 -12.40 11.24 7.14
CA ASP A 14 -12.67 12.55 7.76
C ASP A 14 -14.16 12.81 8.00
N ARG A 15 -15.04 12.20 7.19
CA ARG A 15 -16.50 12.22 7.44
C ARG A 15 -16.89 11.25 8.53
N PHE A 16 -16.27 10.08 8.55
CA PHE A 16 -16.48 9.05 9.57
C PHE A 16 -16.07 9.55 10.96
N ASN A 17 -14.95 10.28 11.06
CA ASN A 17 -14.46 10.85 12.32
C ASN A 17 -15.34 11.97 12.88
N ARG A 18 -16.29 12.52 12.10
CA ARG A 18 -17.30 13.47 12.60
C ARG A 18 -18.48 12.79 13.28
N LEU A 19 -18.59 11.46 13.16
CA LEU A 19 -19.63 10.69 13.84
C LEU A 19 -19.29 10.57 15.34
N PRO A 20 -20.30 10.50 16.23
CA PRO A 20 -20.09 10.26 17.65
C PRO A 20 -19.41 8.91 17.93
N ASP A 21 -18.68 8.80 19.04
CA ASP A 21 -17.94 7.59 19.43
C ASP A 21 -18.83 6.34 19.49
N ALA A 22 -20.09 6.48 19.92
CA ALA A 22 -21.07 5.39 19.93
C ALA A 22 -21.25 4.74 18.54
N ALA A 23 -21.21 5.54 17.47
CA ALA A 23 -21.29 5.03 16.11
C ALA A 23 -20.03 4.26 15.70
N HIS A 24 -18.85 4.68 16.18
CA HIS A 24 -17.59 3.99 15.91
C HIS A 24 -17.57 2.62 16.61
N VAL A 25 -18.00 2.57 17.88
CA VAL A 25 -18.13 1.33 18.65
C VAL A 25 -19.13 0.38 17.98
N ALA A 26 -20.29 0.89 17.55
CA ALA A 26 -21.29 0.07 16.86
C ALA A 26 -20.74 -0.53 15.57
N VAL A 27 -20.03 0.28 14.75
CA VAL A 27 -19.41 -0.21 13.50
C VAL A 27 -18.35 -1.27 13.78
N ARG A 28 -17.47 -1.07 14.76
CA ARG A 28 -16.46 -2.08 15.16
C ARG A 28 -17.12 -3.36 15.65
N GLY A 29 -18.16 -3.25 16.49
CA GLY A 29 -18.89 -4.39 17.03
C GLY A 29 -19.68 -5.19 15.99
N VAL A 30 -20.15 -4.54 14.92
CA VAL A 30 -20.75 -5.25 13.77
C VAL A 30 -19.69 -5.95 12.95
N LEU A 31 -18.56 -5.30 12.67
CA LEU A 31 -17.51 -5.87 11.85
C LEU A 31 -16.83 -7.08 12.51
N SER A 32 -16.67 -7.08 13.84
CA SER A 32 -16.07 -8.19 14.58
C SER A 32 -16.91 -9.47 14.56
N ARG A 33 -18.20 -9.39 14.21
CA ARG A 33 -19.09 -10.55 14.06
C ARG A 33 -18.90 -11.30 12.76
N PHE A 34 -18.20 -10.71 11.79
CA PHE A 34 -17.91 -11.37 10.52
C PHE A 34 -16.51 -11.96 10.54
N PRO A 35 -16.33 -13.21 10.09
CA PRO A 35 -15.01 -13.80 9.98
C PRO A 35 -14.14 -12.94 9.05
N GLU A 36 -12.91 -12.68 9.45
CA GLU A 36 -12.01 -11.88 8.64
C GLU A 36 -11.70 -12.64 7.36
N SER A 37 -12.17 -12.10 6.23
CA SER A 37 -12.01 -12.72 4.92
C SER A 37 -10.53 -13.04 4.64
N THR A 38 -10.24 -14.31 4.38
CA THR A 38 -8.89 -14.82 4.06
C THR A 38 -8.34 -14.34 2.71
N THR A 39 -9.18 -13.69 1.89
CA THR A 39 -8.78 -13.04 0.64
C THR A 39 -8.43 -11.56 0.83
N TYR A 40 -7.33 -11.13 0.22
CA TYR A 40 -6.84 -9.75 0.20
C TYR A 40 -7.88 -8.69 -0.21
N ARG A 41 -8.80 -9.05 -1.11
CA ARG A 41 -9.88 -8.17 -1.62
C ARG A 41 -11.17 -8.23 -0.80
N GLY A 42 -11.19 -9.04 0.26
CA GLY A 42 -12.34 -9.22 1.14
C GLY A 42 -12.92 -7.90 1.65
N PHE A 43 -14.24 -7.77 1.59
CA PHE A 43 -14.92 -6.57 2.05
C PHE A 43 -14.71 -6.33 3.55
N VAL A 44 -14.91 -7.36 4.38
CA VAL A 44 -14.75 -7.30 5.85
C VAL A 44 -13.34 -6.84 6.22
N ARG A 45 -12.30 -7.44 5.63
CA ARG A 45 -10.90 -7.04 5.87
C ARG A 45 -10.62 -5.60 5.45
N ARG A 46 -11.17 -5.12 4.33
CA ARG A 46 -11.04 -3.71 3.93
C ARG A 46 -11.76 -2.78 4.90
N ALA A 47 -12.94 -3.17 5.38
CA ALA A 47 -13.69 -2.40 6.37
C ALA A 47 -12.96 -2.34 7.73
N ASN A 48 -12.44 -3.47 8.23
CA ASN A 48 -11.62 -3.51 9.44
C ASN A 48 -10.38 -2.63 9.32
N ARG A 49 -9.62 -2.77 8.22
CA ARG A 49 -8.45 -1.89 7.95
C ARG A 49 -8.84 -0.42 7.89
N PHE A 50 -10.00 -0.10 7.32
CA PHE A 50 -10.49 1.27 7.27
C PHE A 50 -10.82 1.79 8.67
N VAL A 51 -11.65 1.08 9.43
CA VAL A 51 -12.14 1.52 10.74
C VAL A 51 -11.02 1.60 11.78
N ASN A 52 -10.05 0.68 11.74
CA ASN A 52 -8.90 0.70 12.65
C ASN A 52 -7.95 1.86 12.35
N ALA A 53 -7.86 2.30 11.09
CA ALA A 53 -6.97 3.39 10.68
C ALA A 53 -7.66 4.75 10.56
N ALA A 54 -9.00 4.79 10.50
CA ALA A 54 -9.75 6.02 10.18
C ALA A 54 -9.50 7.12 11.20
N SER A 55 -9.34 6.78 12.48
CA SER A 55 -9.07 7.75 13.56
C SER A 55 -7.60 8.18 13.64
N LEU A 56 -6.69 7.50 12.94
CA LEU A 56 -5.26 7.84 12.99
C LEU A 56 -4.99 9.17 12.26
N PRO A 57 -3.92 9.89 12.65
CA PRO A 57 -3.36 10.99 11.86
C PRO A 57 -3.12 10.58 10.40
N LEU A 58 -3.18 11.54 9.47
CA LEU A 58 -3.17 11.24 8.03
C LEU A 58 -1.95 10.40 7.59
N ALA A 59 -0.77 10.68 8.16
CA ALA A 59 0.47 9.96 7.88
C ALA A 59 0.38 8.48 8.30
N GLU A 60 0.05 8.23 9.56
CA GLU A 60 -0.12 6.89 10.12
C GLU A 60 -1.23 6.11 9.40
N ARG A 61 -2.36 6.79 9.14
CA ARG A 61 -3.47 6.25 8.36
C ARG A 61 -3.00 5.81 6.98
N TYR A 62 -2.28 6.67 6.25
CA TYR A 62 -1.75 6.34 4.93
C TYR A 62 -0.80 5.15 4.99
N LEU A 63 0.16 5.17 5.92
CA LEU A 63 1.17 4.14 6.07
C LEU A 63 0.53 2.78 6.40
N SER A 64 -0.51 2.75 7.25
CA SER A 64 -1.27 1.54 7.56
C SER A 64 -1.92 0.88 6.32
N TRP A 65 -2.22 1.67 5.28
CA TRP A 65 -2.88 1.19 4.06
C TRP A 65 -1.89 0.77 2.97
N VAL A 66 -0.66 1.27 2.99
CA VAL A 66 0.33 1.02 1.92
C VAL A 66 1.45 0.07 2.32
N ARG A 67 1.71 -0.12 3.62
CA ARG A 67 2.72 -1.10 4.09
C ARG A 67 2.33 -2.54 3.74
N TYR A 68 3.31 -3.35 3.35
CA TYR A 68 3.12 -4.79 3.14
C TYR A 68 3.28 -5.59 4.44
N VAL A 69 4.19 -5.18 5.32
CA VAL A 69 4.38 -5.76 6.66
C VAL A 69 3.58 -4.94 7.67
N PRO A 70 2.52 -5.49 8.30
CA PRO A 70 1.75 -4.76 9.32
C PRO A 70 2.61 -4.42 10.55
N ALA A 71 2.30 -3.34 11.25
CA ALA A 71 3.10 -2.84 12.38
C ALA A 71 3.43 -3.89 13.45
N PRO A 72 2.46 -4.71 13.94
CA PRO A 72 2.77 -5.72 14.96
C PRO A 72 3.82 -6.73 14.48
N TRP A 73 3.72 -7.18 13.22
CA TRP A 73 4.69 -8.08 12.63
C TRP A 73 6.06 -7.42 12.41
N LEU A 74 6.10 -6.12 12.11
CA LEU A 74 7.37 -5.42 11.99
C LEU A 74 8.09 -5.31 13.34
N VAL A 75 7.33 -5.02 14.41
CA VAL A 75 7.85 -5.00 15.78
C VAL A 75 8.37 -6.37 16.18
N ASP A 76 7.63 -7.45 15.90
CA ASP A 76 8.09 -8.81 16.20
C ASP A 76 9.35 -9.17 15.39
N LEU A 77 9.43 -8.75 14.11
CA LEU A 77 10.55 -9.05 13.22
C LEU A 77 11.84 -8.30 13.56
N LEU A 78 11.72 -7.00 13.88
CA LEU A 78 12.85 -6.07 13.90
C LEU A 78 12.96 -5.25 15.19
N GLY A 79 11.93 -5.19 16.02
CA GLY A 79 11.87 -4.38 17.24
C GLY A 79 11.05 -3.10 17.10
N GLU A 80 10.73 -2.50 18.25
CA GLU A 80 9.92 -1.26 18.33
C GLU A 80 10.64 -0.03 17.76
N GLU A 81 11.97 0.03 17.89
CA GLU A 81 12.78 1.13 17.39
C GLU A 81 12.65 1.26 15.86
N GLN A 82 12.63 0.14 15.15
CA GLN A 82 12.55 0.08 13.69
C GLN A 82 11.15 0.47 13.21
N GLU A 83 10.09 0.06 13.88
CA GLU A 83 8.73 0.57 13.57
C GLU A 83 8.66 2.09 13.80
N ARG A 84 9.25 2.61 14.88
CA ARG A 84 9.29 4.05 15.14
C ARG A 84 10.04 4.80 14.03
N SER A 85 11.20 4.30 13.64
CA SER A 85 11.99 4.86 12.54
C SER A 85 11.21 4.92 11.23
N VAL A 86 10.44 3.86 10.90
CA VAL A 86 9.58 3.85 9.72
C VAL A 86 8.48 4.92 9.82
N GLN A 87 7.84 5.06 10.98
CA GLN A 87 6.81 6.08 11.20
C GLN A 87 7.37 7.51 11.06
N GLU A 88 8.55 7.76 11.62
CA GLU A 88 9.23 9.06 11.53
C GLU A 88 9.63 9.39 10.09
N HIS A 89 10.25 8.43 9.39
CA HIS A 89 10.66 8.58 7.99
C HIS A 89 9.46 8.92 7.09
N TYR A 90 8.37 8.14 7.18
CA TYR A 90 7.18 8.39 6.37
C TYR A 90 6.40 9.62 6.83
N GLY A 91 6.38 9.90 8.13
CA GLY A 91 5.74 11.07 8.73
C GLY A 91 6.33 12.39 8.23
N ALA A 92 7.65 12.43 7.99
CA ALA A 92 8.34 13.61 7.47
C ALA A 92 7.78 14.09 6.11
N TYR A 93 7.32 13.19 5.22
CA TYR A 93 6.71 13.58 3.95
C TYR A 93 5.36 14.29 4.12
N PHE A 94 4.68 14.08 5.24
CA PHE A 94 3.41 14.74 5.53
C PHE A 94 3.58 16.13 6.15
N THR A 95 4.72 16.41 6.78
CA THR A 95 5.05 17.72 7.35
C THR A 95 5.83 18.60 6.37
N ALA A 96 6.68 18.03 5.52
CA ALA A 96 7.62 18.75 4.64
C ALA A 96 7.05 19.16 3.26
N GLY A 97 5.81 19.63 3.17
CA GLY A 97 5.27 20.07 1.86
C GLY A 97 4.37 21.30 1.93
N PRO A 98 4.09 21.91 0.76
CA PRO A 98 3.67 23.30 0.63
C PRO A 98 2.40 23.67 1.38
N ASP A 99 1.48 22.72 1.56
CA ASP A 99 0.21 22.92 2.26
C ASP A 99 0.29 22.50 3.73
N GLY A 100 1.28 22.97 4.50
CA GLY A 100 1.42 22.63 5.92
C GLY A 100 0.07 22.76 6.65
N ASN A 101 -0.48 21.65 7.14
CA ASN A 101 -1.71 21.50 7.95
C ASN A 101 -3.00 22.29 7.59
N GLY A 102 -3.06 23.04 6.49
CA GLY A 102 -4.12 24.04 6.27
C GLY A 102 -5.29 23.62 5.36
N SER A 103 -5.14 22.58 4.54
CA SER A 103 -6.22 22.09 3.68
C SER A 103 -7.06 21.05 4.40
N SER A 104 -8.39 21.29 4.48
CA SER A 104 -9.35 20.32 5.03
C SER A 104 -9.50 19.04 4.20
N ASP A 105 -8.99 19.03 2.96
CA ASP A 105 -9.03 17.86 2.09
C ASP A 105 -7.69 17.13 2.10
N PRO A 106 -7.64 15.84 2.47
CA PRO A 106 -6.38 15.08 2.50
C PRO A 106 -5.84 14.74 1.11
N LEU A 107 -6.63 14.91 0.04
CA LEU A 107 -6.28 14.42 -1.30
C LEU A 107 -5.00 15.05 -1.89
N PRO A 108 -4.79 16.39 -1.89
CA PRO A 108 -3.57 17.00 -2.41
C PRO A 108 -2.32 16.44 -1.75
N ARG A 109 -2.32 16.37 -0.41
CA ARG A 109 -1.20 15.86 0.38
C ARG A 109 -0.89 14.41 0.04
N LEU A 110 -1.92 13.55 -0.05
CA LEU A 110 -1.73 12.15 -0.42
C LEU A 110 -1.18 11.97 -1.84
N LEU A 111 -1.56 12.84 -2.78
CA LEU A 111 -1.03 12.81 -4.15
C LEU A 111 0.43 13.25 -4.20
N ASP A 112 0.80 14.30 -3.46
CA ASP A 112 2.19 14.77 -3.32
C ASP A 112 3.08 13.69 -2.69
N VAL A 113 2.67 13.10 -1.56
CA VAL A 113 3.41 11.99 -0.94
C VAL A 113 3.57 10.81 -1.91
N ASN A 114 2.57 10.52 -2.74
CA ASN A 114 2.67 9.47 -3.76
C ASN A 114 3.69 9.79 -4.87
N LEU A 115 3.85 11.06 -5.22
CA LEU A 115 4.88 11.50 -6.17
C LEU A 115 6.28 11.33 -5.60
N ARG A 116 6.46 11.54 -4.29
CA ARG A 116 7.77 11.49 -3.61
C ARG A 116 8.18 10.11 -3.13
N THR A 117 7.24 9.19 -2.93
CA THR A 117 7.52 7.85 -2.38
C THR A 117 7.06 6.74 -3.32
N TYR A 118 5.75 6.56 -3.48
CA TYR A 118 5.17 5.43 -4.19
C TYR A 118 5.59 5.35 -5.68
N LEU A 119 5.77 6.48 -6.36
CA LEU A 119 6.25 6.48 -7.74
C LEU A 119 7.73 6.07 -7.85
N PRO A 120 8.70 6.80 -7.26
CA PRO A 120 10.11 6.44 -7.37
C PRO A 120 10.45 5.10 -6.72
N ASP A 121 9.86 4.78 -5.57
CA ASP A 121 10.31 3.66 -4.73
C ASP A 121 9.60 2.33 -5.02
N ASP A 122 8.48 2.34 -5.75
CA ASP A 122 7.73 1.12 -6.08
C ASP A 122 7.50 0.95 -7.59
N LEU A 123 6.95 1.98 -8.26
CA LEU A 123 6.49 1.81 -9.64
C LEU A 123 7.60 2.04 -10.67
N LEU A 124 8.30 3.16 -10.59
CA LEU A 124 9.25 3.59 -11.62
C LEU A 124 10.52 2.76 -11.60
N VAL A 125 11.06 2.47 -10.42
CA VAL A 125 12.25 1.62 -10.26
C VAL A 125 12.07 0.22 -10.86
N LYS A 126 10.86 -0.36 -10.76
CA LYS A 126 10.56 -1.67 -11.34
C LYS A 126 10.48 -1.61 -12.85
N ALA A 127 9.73 -0.64 -13.37
CA ALA A 127 9.58 -0.47 -14.82
C ALA A 127 10.96 -0.25 -15.47
N ASP A 128 11.75 0.69 -14.94
CA ASP A 128 13.08 1.03 -15.43
C ASP A 128 14.02 -0.19 -15.42
N ARG A 129 14.20 -0.84 -14.27
CA ARG A 129 15.10 -2.00 -14.15
C ARG A 129 14.68 -3.16 -15.05
N CYS A 130 13.38 -3.45 -15.15
CA CYS A 130 12.89 -4.53 -16.00
C CYS A 130 13.06 -4.24 -17.49
N THR A 131 12.80 -3.01 -17.95
CA THR A 131 12.95 -2.69 -19.37
C THR A 131 14.41 -2.55 -19.77
N MET A 132 15.26 -1.95 -18.92
CA MET A 132 16.70 -1.85 -19.18
C MET A 132 17.39 -3.22 -19.21
N ALA A 133 16.95 -4.17 -18.37
CA ALA A 133 17.42 -5.55 -18.44
C ALA A 133 17.12 -6.25 -19.78
N ALA A 134 16.14 -5.74 -20.54
CA ALA A 134 15.79 -6.19 -21.88
C ALA A 134 16.24 -5.21 -22.98
N SER A 135 17.13 -4.26 -22.67
CA SER A 135 17.58 -3.20 -23.59
C SER A 135 16.44 -2.37 -24.19
N LEU A 136 15.36 -2.18 -23.44
CA LEU A 136 14.20 -1.36 -23.82
C LEU A 136 14.16 -0.06 -23.01
N GLU A 137 13.95 1.05 -23.70
CA GLU A 137 13.72 2.35 -23.08
C GLU A 137 12.23 2.59 -22.84
N ALA A 138 11.79 2.56 -21.58
CA ALA A 138 10.43 2.89 -21.20
C ALA A 138 10.24 4.41 -21.02
N ARG A 139 9.16 4.96 -21.59
CA ARG A 139 8.76 6.36 -21.38
C ARG A 139 7.47 6.43 -20.57
N SER A 140 7.34 7.43 -19.70
CA SER A 140 6.14 7.68 -18.89
C SER A 140 5.52 9.05 -19.20
N PRO A 141 4.74 9.19 -20.30
CA PRO A 141 4.19 10.49 -20.72
C PRO A 141 3.32 11.19 -19.67
N PHE A 142 2.69 10.42 -18.77
CA PHE A 142 1.91 10.98 -17.65
C PHE A 142 2.75 11.68 -16.57
N LEU A 143 4.07 11.53 -16.62
CA LEU A 143 5.04 12.16 -15.71
C LEU A 143 5.83 13.28 -16.39
N ASP A 144 5.42 13.73 -17.58
CA ASP A 144 5.93 14.99 -18.10
C ASP A 144 5.68 16.12 -17.10
N HIS A 145 6.72 16.91 -16.80
CA HIS A 145 6.67 17.93 -15.74
C HIS A 145 5.55 18.95 -15.96
N LEU A 146 5.30 19.40 -17.20
CA LEU A 146 4.21 20.35 -17.49
C LEU A 146 2.84 19.73 -17.19
N LEU A 147 2.66 18.44 -17.52
CA LEU A 147 1.44 17.72 -17.19
C LEU A 147 1.30 17.49 -15.68
N VAL A 148 2.39 17.20 -14.98
CA VAL A 148 2.38 17.05 -13.51
C VAL A 148 2.02 18.37 -12.84
N ASP A 149 2.62 19.48 -13.25
CA ASP A 149 2.37 20.81 -12.70
C ASP A 149 0.93 21.25 -12.96
N PHE A 150 0.47 21.10 -14.21
CA PHE A 150 -0.93 21.34 -14.57
C PHE A 150 -1.86 20.48 -13.69
N ALA A 151 -1.54 19.20 -13.54
CA ALA A 151 -2.34 18.30 -12.74
C ALA A 151 -2.31 18.66 -11.26
N ALA A 152 -1.20 19.12 -10.71
CA ALA A 152 -1.10 19.58 -9.32
C ALA A 152 -2.08 20.74 -9.08
N ALA A 153 -2.15 21.70 -10.00
CA ALA A 153 -3.04 22.86 -9.95
C ALA A 153 -4.54 22.55 -10.10
N ILE A 154 -4.93 21.40 -10.66
CA ILE A 154 -6.36 21.03 -10.80
C ILE A 154 -7.03 20.91 -9.42
N PRO A 155 -8.21 21.53 -9.21
CA PRO A 155 -9.00 21.38 -8.00
C PRO A 155 -9.24 19.92 -7.61
N PRO A 156 -9.07 19.54 -6.33
CA PRO A 156 -9.17 18.15 -5.89
C PRO A 156 -10.48 17.44 -6.26
N ASP A 157 -11.60 18.15 -6.25
CA ASP A 157 -12.92 17.61 -6.60
C ASP A 157 -13.10 17.29 -8.09
N LEU A 158 -12.26 17.86 -8.95
CA LEU A 158 -12.18 17.47 -10.36
C LEU A 158 -11.29 16.24 -10.57
N LYS A 159 -10.35 15.97 -9.65
CA LYS A 159 -9.55 14.73 -9.66
C LYS A 159 -10.37 13.55 -9.14
N LEU A 160 -11.11 13.77 -8.05
CA LEU A 160 -11.97 12.78 -7.40
C LEU A 160 -13.36 13.39 -7.11
N ARG A 161 -14.35 13.06 -7.95
CA ARG A 161 -15.71 13.61 -7.83
C ARG A 161 -16.65 12.58 -7.21
N GLY A 162 -16.98 12.74 -5.93
CA GLY A 162 -17.78 11.76 -5.19
C GLY A 162 -17.11 10.38 -5.20
N ARG A 163 -17.78 9.38 -5.81
CA ARG A 163 -17.23 8.02 -5.96
C ARG A 163 -16.37 7.82 -7.21
N VAL A 164 -16.33 8.80 -8.12
CA VAL A 164 -15.68 8.70 -9.43
C VAL A 164 -14.23 9.21 -9.36
N SER A 165 -13.28 8.27 -9.40
CA SER A 165 -11.85 8.58 -9.50
C SER A 165 -11.45 8.96 -10.93
N LYS A 166 -10.35 9.72 -11.06
CA LYS A 166 -9.82 10.20 -12.35
C LYS A 166 -10.88 10.98 -13.13
N TYR A 167 -11.76 11.72 -12.46
CA TYR A 167 -12.97 12.28 -13.08
C TYR A 167 -12.65 13.20 -14.27
N ILE A 168 -11.78 14.19 -14.08
CA ILE A 168 -11.39 15.13 -15.14
C ILE A 168 -10.68 14.41 -16.30
N LEU A 169 -9.79 13.47 -15.99
CA LEU A 169 -9.09 12.68 -17.01
C LEU A 169 -10.08 11.85 -17.86
N LYS A 170 -11.05 11.19 -17.21
CA LYS A 170 -12.12 10.46 -17.90
C LYS A 170 -12.98 11.37 -18.77
N ARG A 171 -13.24 12.62 -18.35
CA ARG A 171 -13.97 13.61 -19.17
C ARG A 171 -13.14 14.03 -20.38
N ALA A 172 -11.87 14.33 -20.19
CA ALA A 172 -10.98 14.83 -21.25
C ALA A 172 -10.85 13.83 -22.40
N VAL A 173 -10.73 12.54 -22.09
CA VAL A 173 -10.53 11.47 -23.10
C VAL A 173 -11.82 10.77 -23.53
N ARG A 174 -13.00 11.24 -23.08
CA ARG A 174 -14.29 10.56 -23.33
C ARG A 174 -14.61 10.38 -24.81
N ARG A 175 -14.18 11.32 -25.66
CA ARG A 175 -14.39 11.27 -27.12
C ARG A 175 -13.34 10.42 -27.85
N LEU A 176 -12.26 10.03 -27.18
CA LEU A 176 -11.14 9.28 -27.78
C LEU A 176 -11.22 7.78 -27.53
N LEU A 177 -11.96 7.34 -26.51
CA LEU A 177 -12.00 5.94 -26.09
C LEU A 177 -13.45 5.43 -25.96
N PRO A 178 -13.69 4.14 -26.22
CA PRO A 178 -14.99 3.52 -25.99
C PRO A 178 -15.45 3.68 -24.54
N ARG A 179 -16.77 3.80 -24.35
CA ARG A 179 -17.40 3.93 -23.04
C ARG A 179 -16.99 2.80 -22.07
N SER A 180 -16.87 1.57 -22.57
CA SER A 180 -16.44 0.41 -21.79
C SER A 180 -15.05 0.58 -21.17
N ILE A 181 -14.12 1.28 -21.84
CA ILE A 181 -12.77 1.57 -21.33
C ILE A 181 -12.82 2.71 -20.30
N ILE A 182 -13.58 3.77 -20.59
CA ILE A 182 -13.74 4.93 -19.70
C ILE A 182 -14.36 4.53 -18.35
N GLU A 183 -15.38 3.66 -18.38
CA GLU A 183 -16.13 3.23 -17.20
C GLU A 183 -15.45 2.09 -16.45
N ARG A 184 -14.45 1.43 -17.05
CA ARG A 184 -13.72 0.33 -16.42
C ARG A 184 -13.18 0.72 -15.04
N LYS A 185 -13.40 -0.18 -14.07
CA LYS A 185 -12.82 -0.05 -12.72
C LYS A 185 -11.29 -0.14 -12.81
N LYS A 186 -10.58 0.55 -11.90
CA LYS A 186 -9.12 0.43 -11.82
C LYS A 186 -8.77 -1.02 -11.52
N HIS A 187 -7.90 -1.59 -12.34
CA HIS A 187 -7.27 -2.88 -12.13
C HIS A 187 -5.78 -2.65 -12.00
N GLY A 188 -5.13 -3.29 -11.03
CA GLY A 188 -3.67 -3.27 -10.88
C GLY A 188 -3.02 -4.41 -11.66
N PHE A 189 -1.69 -4.50 -11.61
CA PHE A 189 -0.91 -5.58 -12.21
C PHE A 189 -0.39 -6.58 -11.17
N GLY A 190 -1.08 -6.70 -10.04
CA GLY A 190 -0.64 -7.57 -8.94
C GLY A 190 -0.73 -9.04 -9.32
N VAL A 191 0.30 -9.80 -8.97
CA VAL A 191 0.36 -11.26 -9.10
C VAL A 191 -0.17 -11.94 -7.82
N PRO A 192 -0.63 -13.20 -7.86
CA PRO A 192 -1.28 -13.86 -6.73
C PRO A 192 -0.26 -14.40 -5.71
N VAL A 193 0.62 -13.54 -5.21
CA VAL A 193 1.72 -13.89 -4.28
C VAL A 193 1.21 -14.70 -3.09
N GLY A 194 0.12 -14.28 -2.44
CA GLY A 194 -0.44 -15.01 -1.30
C GLY A 194 -0.95 -16.42 -1.63
N ALA A 195 -1.32 -16.71 -2.88
CA ALA A 195 -1.65 -18.08 -3.29
C ALA A 195 -0.37 -18.90 -3.46
N TRP A 196 0.67 -18.32 -4.08
CA TRP A 196 1.95 -19.00 -4.28
C TRP A 196 2.62 -19.38 -2.95
N PHE A 197 2.64 -18.49 -1.95
CA PHE A 197 3.20 -18.81 -0.62
C PHE A 197 2.38 -19.82 0.19
N ARG A 198 1.17 -20.17 -0.25
CA ARG A 198 0.37 -21.26 0.33
C ARG A 198 0.48 -22.58 -0.46
N ALA A 199 1.08 -22.54 -1.64
CA ALA A 199 1.19 -23.67 -2.54
C ALA A 199 2.64 -23.77 -3.05
N ASP A 200 2.86 -23.53 -4.35
CA ASP A 200 4.10 -23.85 -5.07
C ASP A 200 5.36 -23.19 -4.48
N LEU A 201 5.24 -22.03 -3.85
CA LEU A 201 6.36 -21.28 -3.26
C LEU A 201 6.55 -21.56 -1.76
N ALA A 202 5.65 -22.31 -1.11
CA ALA A 202 5.64 -22.47 0.34
C ALA A 202 6.91 -23.17 0.87
N SER A 203 7.31 -24.28 0.24
CA SER A 203 8.53 -25.03 0.60
C SER A 203 9.78 -24.20 0.36
N TYR A 204 9.94 -23.65 -0.85
CA TYR A 204 11.07 -22.81 -1.21
C TYR A 204 11.22 -21.61 -0.27
N ALA A 205 10.12 -20.91 0.02
CA ALA A 205 10.13 -19.78 0.95
C ALA A 205 10.56 -20.20 2.35
N ARG A 206 10.06 -21.35 2.85
CA ARG A 206 10.45 -21.88 4.17
C ARG A 206 11.94 -22.19 4.21
N ASP A 207 12.46 -22.89 3.21
CA ASP A 207 13.87 -23.32 3.17
C ASP A 207 14.83 -22.11 3.09
N VAL A 208 14.46 -21.10 2.30
CA VAL A 208 15.26 -19.88 2.18
C VAL A 208 15.17 -19.04 3.45
N LEU A 209 13.97 -18.77 3.94
CA LEU A 209 13.76 -17.84 5.06
C LEU A 209 14.13 -18.42 6.42
N LEU A 210 14.00 -19.73 6.62
CA LEU A 210 14.37 -20.40 7.88
C LEU A 210 15.72 -21.13 7.79
N GLY A 211 16.43 -20.99 6.67
CA GLY A 211 17.73 -21.58 6.47
C GLY A 211 18.80 -21.01 7.41
N GLU A 212 19.90 -21.74 7.54
CA GLU A 212 21.04 -21.38 8.38
C GLU A 212 21.60 -20.00 8.02
N ARG A 213 21.76 -19.70 6.72
CA ARG A 213 22.25 -18.40 6.25
C ARG A 213 21.39 -17.24 6.73
N ALA A 214 20.06 -17.35 6.60
CA ALA A 214 19.14 -16.30 7.03
C ALA A 214 19.22 -16.10 8.55
N SER A 215 19.32 -17.20 9.30
CA SER A 215 19.38 -17.18 10.77
C SER A 215 20.69 -16.56 11.29
N GLN A 216 21.83 -16.91 10.68
CA GLN A 216 23.16 -16.43 11.08
C GLN A 216 23.37 -14.94 10.83
N ARG A 217 22.59 -14.31 9.94
CA ARG A 217 22.68 -12.86 9.69
C ARG A 217 22.28 -12.02 10.90
N GLY A 218 21.44 -12.55 11.80
CA GLY A 218 20.99 -11.83 13.00
C GLY A 218 20.17 -10.56 12.72
N ILE A 219 19.60 -10.42 11.52
CA ILE A 219 18.83 -9.23 11.11
C ILE A 219 17.37 -9.32 11.59
N PHE A 220 16.75 -10.50 11.48
CA PHE A 220 15.37 -10.72 11.89
C PHE A 220 15.29 -11.63 13.10
N HIS A 221 14.29 -11.42 13.94
CA HIS A 221 13.92 -12.41 14.95
C HIS A 221 13.28 -13.63 14.27
N MET A 222 14.00 -14.75 14.26
CA MET A 222 13.61 -15.93 13.49
C MET A 222 12.29 -16.58 13.94
N GLU A 223 11.93 -16.44 15.22
CA GLU A 223 10.63 -16.87 15.71
C GLU A 223 9.47 -16.09 15.07
N ALA A 224 9.65 -14.78 14.82
CA ALA A 224 8.67 -13.98 14.11
C ALA A 224 8.54 -14.41 12.64
N VAL A 225 9.67 -14.69 11.97
CA VAL A 225 9.67 -15.21 10.59
C VAL A 225 8.91 -16.53 10.50
N ARG A 226 9.15 -17.45 11.43
CA ARG A 226 8.44 -18.74 11.53
C ARG A 226 6.95 -18.53 11.76
N ALA A 227 6.58 -17.69 12.72
CA ALA A 227 5.19 -17.39 13.03
C ALA A 227 4.44 -16.75 11.84
N MET A 228 5.10 -15.88 11.07
CA MET A 228 4.52 -15.29 9.86
C MET A 228 4.24 -16.33 8.77
N LEU A 229 5.20 -17.23 8.51
CA LEU A 229 5.03 -18.32 7.55
C LEU A 229 3.85 -19.22 7.96
N GLU A 230 3.81 -19.65 9.22
CA GLU A 230 2.74 -20.51 9.74
C GLU A 230 1.38 -19.82 9.70
N ALA A 231 1.29 -18.56 10.14
CA ALA A 231 0.06 -17.79 10.10
C ALA A 231 -0.47 -17.64 8.66
N HIS A 232 0.44 -17.46 7.69
CA HIS A 232 0.04 -17.32 6.30
C HIS A 232 -0.42 -18.63 5.66
N VAL A 233 0.35 -19.70 5.85
CA VAL A 233 0.09 -21.04 5.29
C VAL A 233 -1.18 -21.63 5.87
N SER A 234 -1.40 -21.49 7.20
CA SER A 234 -2.63 -21.94 7.87
C SER A 234 -3.87 -21.11 7.53
N GLY A 235 -3.72 -20.00 6.78
CA GLY A 235 -4.82 -19.11 6.44
C GLY A 235 -5.28 -18.18 7.57
N ARG A 236 -4.65 -18.24 8.75
CA ARG A 236 -4.90 -17.32 9.89
C ARG A 236 -4.59 -15.87 9.52
N ALA A 237 -3.65 -15.65 8.62
CA ALA A 237 -3.30 -14.34 8.09
C ALA A 237 -3.02 -14.40 6.58
N ASP A 238 -3.07 -13.23 5.94
CA ASP A 238 -2.63 -13.06 4.56
C ASP A 238 -1.44 -12.09 4.52
N LEU A 239 -0.26 -12.69 4.61
CA LEU A 239 1.06 -12.08 4.71
C LEU A 239 1.90 -12.35 3.46
N GLY A 240 1.30 -12.80 2.35
CA GLY A 240 2.06 -13.21 1.15
C GLY A 240 2.99 -12.12 0.62
N HIS A 241 2.53 -10.86 0.58
CA HIS A 241 3.39 -9.74 0.20
C HIS A 241 4.49 -9.43 1.22
N ALA A 242 4.23 -9.60 2.53
CA ALA A 242 5.25 -9.44 3.56
C ALA A 242 6.34 -10.52 3.45
N LEU A 243 5.94 -11.78 3.29
CA LEU A 243 6.83 -12.91 3.07
C LEU A 243 7.62 -12.77 1.76
N TRP A 244 7.01 -12.23 0.70
CA TRP A 244 7.72 -11.91 -0.53
C TRP A 244 8.80 -10.84 -0.33
N THR A 245 8.52 -9.81 0.48
CA THR A 245 9.54 -8.81 0.84
C THR A 245 10.72 -9.47 1.56
N LEU A 246 10.46 -10.32 2.56
CA LEU A 246 11.52 -11.05 3.28
C LEU A 246 12.31 -11.98 2.34
N LEU A 247 11.60 -12.73 1.48
CA LEU A 247 12.24 -13.66 0.55
C LEU A 247 13.13 -12.92 -0.46
N THR A 248 12.63 -11.81 -1.00
CA THR A 248 13.38 -10.98 -1.94
C THR A 248 14.63 -10.40 -1.26
N PHE A 249 14.50 -9.94 -0.02
CA PHE A 249 15.62 -9.43 0.77
C PHE A 249 16.68 -10.51 0.99
N GLU A 250 16.30 -11.71 1.43
CA GLU A 250 17.25 -12.80 1.68
C GLU A 250 17.95 -13.26 0.38
N LEU A 251 17.22 -13.34 -0.74
CA LEU A 251 17.84 -13.66 -2.03
C LEU A 251 18.81 -12.58 -2.51
N TRP A 252 18.51 -11.31 -2.23
CA TRP A 252 19.43 -10.21 -2.50
C TRP A 252 20.69 -10.31 -1.63
N MET A 253 20.55 -10.57 -0.33
CA MET A 253 21.69 -10.78 0.56
C MET A 253 22.59 -11.91 0.06
N ARG A 254 22.02 -13.07 -0.31
CA ARG A 254 22.77 -14.21 -0.86
C ARG A 254 23.47 -13.93 -2.19
N ARG A 255 22.96 -12.98 -2.98
CA ARG A 255 23.50 -12.70 -4.31
C ARG A 255 24.64 -11.69 -4.27
N TYR A 256 24.62 -10.77 -3.29
CA TYR A 256 25.50 -9.61 -3.28
C TYR A 256 26.40 -9.51 -2.05
N PHE A 257 26.15 -10.29 -0.99
CA PHE A 257 26.92 -10.26 0.26
C PHE A 257 27.47 -11.61 0.69
N ASP A 258 27.06 -12.70 0.03
CA ASP A 258 27.67 -14.03 0.13
C ASP A 258 28.53 -14.28 -1.12
#